data_AF-A0A7W8LQW8-F1
#
_entry.id   AF-A0A7W8LQW8-F1
#
_cell.length_a   1.000
_cell.length_b   1.000
_cell.length_c   1.000
_cell.angle_alpha   90.00
_cell.angle_beta   90.00
_cell.angle_gamma   90.00
#
_symmetry.space_group_name_H-M   'P 1'
#
loop_
_entity.id
_entity.type
_entity.pdbx_description
1 polymer ?
#
loop_
_entity_poly.entity_id
_entity_poly.type
_entity_poly.pdbx_seq_one_letter_code
_entity_poly.pdbx_strand_id
1 'polypeptide(L)'
;MKRLGLVVLPLLLAACGGTGGPLTAQVGMTANLVGAGITSNLTVKRDAATGQVTGLSIRQTSTSPTLRVVVAPASLGITVSEIEVTVVDAAGIIYSNVVKQSFAERVPSGYACKATPEATQPALPVTDQCAPALKTPYAQTVDVASLPVIDATTTQQVADDFARRYTDATSCPDLSLRVRLFGFDDLNRPIEPLVIPRAAVSETCNTVQE
;
A
#
# COMPACT_ATOMS: atom_id res chain seq x y z
N MET A 1 -63.83 -19.84 -35.20
CA MET A 1 -63.73 -20.37 -33.81
C MET A 1 -62.25 -20.53 -33.47
N LYS A 2 -61.86 -20.10 -32.27
CA LYS A 2 -60.50 -20.14 -31.67
C LYS A 2 -59.86 -21.53 -31.71
N ARG A 3 -58.52 -21.63 -31.81
CA ARG A 3 -57.62 -22.26 -30.80
C ARG A 3 -56.18 -21.76 -30.94
N LEU A 4 -55.64 -21.24 -29.82
CA LEU A 4 -54.22 -21.08 -29.56
C LEU A 4 -53.57 -22.46 -29.39
N GLY A 5 -52.31 -22.59 -29.81
CA GLY A 5 -51.44 -23.72 -29.47
C GLY A 5 -50.01 -23.23 -29.31
N LEU A 6 -49.69 -22.76 -28.10
CA LEU A 6 -48.33 -22.49 -27.62
C LEU A 6 -47.56 -23.82 -27.58
N VAL A 7 -46.41 -23.91 -28.27
CA VAL A 7 -45.44 -24.99 -28.04
C VAL A 7 -44.28 -24.40 -27.26
N VAL A 8 -44.31 -24.64 -25.94
CA VAL A 8 -43.21 -24.41 -25.02
C VAL A 8 -42.23 -25.58 -25.20
N LEU A 9 -41.03 -25.29 -25.67
CA LEU A 9 -39.94 -26.26 -25.70
C LEU A 9 -39.27 -26.31 -24.32
N PRO A 10 -39.15 -27.48 -23.67
CA PRO A 10 -38.51 -27.60 -22.37
C PRO A 10 -36.99 -27.62 -22.56
N LEU A 11 -36.34 -26.50 -22.23
CA LEU A 11 -34.90 -26.46 -21.97
C LEU A 11 -34.65 -26.89 -20.53
N LEU A 12 -34.40 -28.18 -20.33
CA LEU A 12 -33.81 -28.68 -19.09
C LEU A 12 -32.70 -29.69 -19.41
N LEU A 13 -31.67 -29.62 -18.58
CA LEU A 13 -30.52 -30.52 -18.41
C LEU A 13 -29.28 -30.28 -19.28
N ALA A 14 -28.45 -29.34 -18.80
CA ALA A 14 -27.04 -29.64 -18.49
C ALA A 14 -26.61 -28.86 -17.24
N ALA A 15 -27.14 -29.28 -16.08
CA ALA A 15 -26.56 -28.98 -14.78
C ALA A 15 -25.67 -30.16 -14.38
N CYS A 16 -24.35 -30.03 -14.58
CA CYS A 16 -23.33 -30.76 -13.84
C CYS A 16 -21.96 -30.16 -14.20
N GLY A 17 -21.33 -29.44 -13.27
CA GLY A 17 -19.96 -28.97 -13.46
C GLY A 17 -19.64 -27.69 -12.70
N GLY A 18 -19.44 -27.81 -11.38
CA GLY A 18 -18.63 -26.87 -10.58
C GLY A 18 -19.13 -25.43 -10.49
N THR A 19 -19.60 -25.04 -9.31
CA THR A 19 -19.67 -23.65 -8.85
C THR A 19 -18.27 -23.05 -8.66
N GLY A 20 -17.48 -23.02 -9.73
CA GLY A 20 -16.35 -22.11 -9.90
C GLY A 20 -16.87 -20.97 -10.75
N GLY A 21 -17.44 -19.95 -10.11
CA GLY A 21 -17.72 -18.70 -10.81
C GLY A 21 -16.47 -18.24 -11.58
N PRO A 22 -16.61 -17.60 -12.74
CA PRO A 22 -15.46 -17.12 -13.48
C PRO A 22 -14.59 -16.29 -12.54
N LEU A 23 -13.28 -16.59 -12.51
CA LEU A 23 -12.25 -15.77 -11.86
C LEU A 23 -12.20 -14.43 -12.60
N THR A 24 -13.21 -13.58 -12.43
CA THR A 24 -13.29 -12.27 -13.06
C THR A 24 -12.29 -11.37 -12.35
N ALA A 25 -11.07 -11.33 -12.87
CA ALA A 25 -10.08 -10.24 -12.90
C ALA A 25 -10.20 -9.04 -11.92
N GLN A 26 -10.61 -9.22 -10.67
CA GLN A 26 -10.70 -8.14 -9.70
C GLN A 26 -9.62 -8.31 -8.64
N VAL A 27 -8.68 -7.36 -8.62
CA VAL A 27 -7.79 -7.14 -7.49
C VAL A 27 -8.57 -6.29 -6.49
N GLY A 28 -9.20 -6.93 -5.51
CA GLY A 28 -9.89 -6.25 -4.42
C GLY A 28 -8.95 -6.08 -3.23
N MET A 29 -7.94 -5.22 -3.32
CA MET A 29 -6.94 -5.05 -2.28
C MET A 29 -6.83 -3.60 -1.80
N THR A 30 -6.64 -3.42 -0.50
CA THR A 30 -6.34 -2.12 0.11
C THR A 30 -5.03 -2.20 0.87
N ALA A 31 -4.06 -1.38 0.49
CA ALA A 31 -2.75 -1.32 1.14
C ALA A 31 -2.72 -0.24 2.25
N ASN A 32 -1.97 -0.52 3.31
CA ASN A 32 -1.68 0.41 4.39
C ASN A 32 -0.27 0.19 4.94
N LEU A 33 0.30 1.20 5.60
CA LEU A 33 1.56 1.09 6.33
C LEU A 33 1.31 1.04 7.84
N VAL A 34 2.00 0.14 8.53
CA VAL A 34 1.94 -0.01 9.98
C VAL A 34 3.32 0.23 10.57
N GLY A 35 3.40 0.96 11.68
CA GLY A 35 4.68 1.27 12.33
C GLY A 35 5.56 2.28 11.58
N ALA A 36 5.00 2.94 10.57
CA ALA A 36 5.64 4.06 9.88
C ALA A 36 5.79 5.24 10.84
N GLY A 37 7.03 5.61 11.13
CA GLY A 37 7.36 6.83 11.83
C GLY A 37 8.55 7.46 11.13
N ILE A 38 8.30 8.55 10.41
CA ILE A 38 9.37 9.50 10.13
C ILE A 38 9.22 10.59 11.18
N THR A 39 10.26 10.82 11.96
CA THR A 39 10.35 11.98 12.83
C THR A 39 11.40 12.90 12.26
N SER A 40 11.02 14.08 11.81
CA SER A 40 11.97 15.11 11.39
C SER A 40 12.06 16.18 12.47
N ASN A 41 13.29 16.48 12.88
CA ASN A 41 13.61 17.56 13.81
C ASN A 41 14.40 18.63 13.05
N LEU A 42 13.73 19.72 12.70
CA LEU A 42 14.36 20.88 12.07
C LEU A 42 14.81 21.85 13.14
N THR A 43 16.04 22.32 13.04
CA THR A 43 16.58 23.44 13.83
C THR A 43 16.94 24.60 12.90
N VAL A 44 16.29 25.74 13.09
CA VAL A 44 16.65 26.99 12.41
C VAL A 44 17.36 27.90 13.40
N LYS A 45 18.58 28.31 13.05
CA LYS A 45 19.37 29.30 13.79
C LYS A 45 19.14 30.68 13.19
N ARG A 46 18.92 31.67 14.05
CA ARG A 46 18.79 33.07 13.65
C ARG A 46 19.71 33.96 14.46
N ASP A 47 20.20 34.99 13.80
CA ASP A 47 20.89 36.11 14.43
C ASP A 47 19.91 36.94 15.26
N ALA A 48 20.18 37.09 16.56
CA ALA A 48 19.29 37.79 17.49
C ALA A 48 19.09 39.28 17.17
N ALA A 49 20.03 39.93 16.49
CA ALA A 49 19.98 41.37 16.21
C ALA A 49 19.16 41.70 14.96
N THR A 50 19.22 40.84 13.95
CA THR A 50 18.62 41.07 12.62
C THR A 50 17.44 40.15 12.32
N GLY A 51 17.26 39.08 13.10
CA GLY A 51 16.26 38.04 12.84
C GLY A 51 16.57 37.17 11.62
N GLN A 52 17.72 37.39 10.96
CA GLN A 52 18.10 36.64 9.76
C GLN A 52 18.49 35.21 10.10
N VAL A 53 18.21 34.29 9.18
CA VAL A 53 18.61 32.88 9.31
C VAL A 53 20.11 32.77 9.10
N THR A 54 20.83 32.23 10.08
CA THR A 54 22.28 32.04 10.07
C THR A 54 22.70 30.59 9.94
N GLY A 55 21.79 29.65 10.15
CA GLY A 55 22.07 28.23 10.03
C GLY A 55 20.81 27.37 10.04
N LEU A 56 20.91 26.18 9.47
CA LEU A 56 19.83 25.21 9.42
C LEU A 56 20.40 23.81 9.63
N SER A 57 19.75 23.02 10.47
CA SER A 57 20.06 21.59 10.61
C SER A 57 18.79 20.77 10.67
N ILE A 58 18.79 19.59 10.06
CA ILE A 58 17.70 18.62 10.17
C ILE A 58 18.26 17.32 10.70
N ARG A 59 17.55 16.75 11.69
CA ARG A 59 17.77 15.40 12.18
C ARG A 59 16.50 14.60 11.97
N GLN A 60 16.52 13.69 11.01
CA GLN A 60 15.43 12.77 10.76
C GLN A 60 15.75 11.39 11.33
N THR A 61 14.75 10.76 11.93
CA THR A 61 14.76 9.33 12.26
C THR A 61 13.60 8.68 11.53
N SER A 62 13.88 7.65 10.72
CA SER A 62 12.85 6.87 10.03
C SER A 62 12.87 5.44 10.55
N THR A 63 11.68 4.92 10.85
CA THR A 63 11.48 3.48 11.07
C THR A 63 11.02 2.83 9.77
N SER A 64 11.49 1.60 9.51
CA SER A 64 10.96 0.77 8.43
C SER A 64 9.48 0.47 8.69
N PRO A 65 8.55 0.95 7.86
CA PRO A 65 7.15 0.61 8.02
C PRO A 65 6.89 -0.80 7.50
N THR A 66 5.92 -1.50 8.07
CA THR A 66 5.43 -2.77 7.52
C THR A 66 4.29 -2.51 6.56
N LEU A 67 4.40 -3.04 5.33
CA LEU A 67 3.30 -3.05 4.37
C LEU A 67 2.26 -4.08 4.80
N ARG A 68 1.05 -3.60 5.10
CA ARG A 68 -0.11 -4.43 5.41
C ARG A 68 -1.14 -4.31 4.29
N VAL A 69 -1.64 -5.44 3.80
CA VAL A 69 -2.64 -5.47 2.74
C VAL A 69 -3.88 -6.21 3.21
N VAL A 70 -5.04 -5.56 3.06
CA VAL A 70 -6.35 -6.18 3.24
C VAL A 70 -6.79 -6.71 1.89
N VAL A 71 -7.03 -8.01 1.80
CA VAL A 71 -7.41 -8.73 0.58
C VAL A 71 -8.87 -9.14 0.68
N ALA A 72 -9.68 -8.63 -0.23
CA ALA A 72 -11.10 -8.98 -0.34
C ALA A 72 -11.26 -10.43 -0.84
N PRO A 73 -12.33 -11.14 -0.45
CA PRO A 73 -12.57 -12.50 -0.89
C PRO A 73 -12.70 -12.56 -2.42
N ALA A 74 -12.24 -13.66 -3.01
CA ALA A 74 -12.20 -13.90 -4.45
C ALA A 74 -11.26 -12.97 -5.26
N SER A 75 -10.40 -12.18 -4.59
CA SER A 75 -9.39 -11.39 -5.28
C SER A 75 -8.26 -12.25 -5.84
N LEU A 76 -7.65 -11.85 -6.95
CA LEU A 76 -6.38 -12.43 -7.41
C LEU A 76 -5.22 -11.98 -6.50
N GLY A 77 -4.22 -12.84 -6.32
CA GLY A 77 -2.99 -12.47 -5.63
C GLY A 77 -2.16 -11.53 -6.51
N ILE A 78 -1.23 -10.82 -5.89
CA ILE A 78 -0.33 -9.91 -6.59
C ILE A 78 1.11 -10.11 -6.15
N THR A 79 2.04 -9.90 -7.08
CA THR A 79 3.46 -9.73 -6.78
C THR A 79 3.79 -8.26 -6.96
N VAL A 80 4.16 -7.59 -5.87
CA VAL A 80 4.67 -6.23 -5.91
C VAL A 80 6.12 -6.29 -6.37
N SER A 81 6.44 -5.58 -7.45
CA SER A 81 7.76 -5.54 -8.12
C SER A 81 8.52 -4.23 -7.86
N GLU A 82 7.81 -3.13 -7.64
CA GLU A 82 8.40 -1.81 -7.42
C GLU A 82 7.58 -1.00 -6.43
N ILE A 83 8.28 -0.19 -5.64
CA ILE A 83 7.68 0.79 -4.73
C ILE A 83 8.17 2.18 -5.11
N GLU A 84 7.23 3.11 -5.26
CA GLU A 84 7.51 4.54 -5.32
C GLU A 84 7.13 5.20 -4.00
N VAL A 85 8.07 5.91 -3.38
CA VAL A 85 7.84 6.72 -2.18
C VAL A 85 8.05 8.19 -2.52
N THR A 86 7.11 9.03 -2.09
CA THR A 86 7.17 10.48 -2.22
C THR A 86 6.79 11.15 -0.91
N VAL A 87 7.51 12.22 -0.54
CA VAL A 87 7.15 13.08 0.60
C VAL A 87 6.29 14.22 0.09
N VAL A 88 5.09 14.37 0.65
CA VAL A 88 4.13 15.41 0.27
C VAL A 88 3.58 16.15 1.48
N ASP A 89 3.32 17.45 1.35
CA ASP A 89 2.59 18.19 2.39
C ASP A 89 1.06 17.98 2.31
N ALA A 90 0.34 18.60 3.24
CA ALA A 90 -1.13 18.62 3.27
C ALA A 90 -1.78 19.15 1.98
N ALA A 91 -1.09 20.02 1.23
CA ALA A 91 -1.53 20.56 -0.06
C ALA A 91 -1.15 19.65 -1.25
N GLY A 92 -0.37 18.59 -1.02
CA GLY A 92 0.08 17.65 -2.03
C GLY A 92 1.35 18.09 -2.77
N ILE A 93 2.04 19.13 -2.29
CA ILE A 93 3.32 19.58 -2.84
C ILE A 93 4.37 18.54 -2.51
N ILE A 94 5.17 18.16 -3.49
CA ILE A 94 6.26 17.18 -3.35
C ILE A 94 7.53 17.87 -2.83
N TYR A 95 8.18 17.24 -1.86
CA TYR A 95 9.43 17.71 -1.20
C TYR A 95 10.64 16.82 -1.47
N SER A 96 10.44 15.67 -2.11
CA SER A 96 11.52 14.74 -2.43
C SER A 96 11.42 14.31 -3.89
N ASN A 97 12.56 13.92 -4.47
CA ASN A 97 12.53 13.09 -5.65
C ASN A 97 11.77 11.78 -5.34
N VAL A 98 11.13 11.20 -6.36
CA VAL A 98 10.46 9.90 -6.25
C VAL A 98 11.54 8.85 -6.00
N VAL A 99 11.48 8.20 -4.85
CA VAL A 99 12.36 7.07 -4.55
C VAL A 99 11.70 5.81 -5.11
N LYS A 100 12.29 5.26 -6.17
CA LYS A 100 11.91 3.97 -6.76
C LYS A 100 12.81 2.89 -6.20
N GLN A 101 12.22 1.82 -5.68
CA GLN A 101 12.97 0.67 -5.20
C GLN A 101 12.35 -0.61 -5.72
N SER A 102 13.22 -1.54 -6.15
CA SER A 102 12.82 -2.91 -6.42
C SER A 102 12.31 -3.52 -5.12
N PHE A 103 11.18 -4.21 -5.22
CA PHE A 103 10.54 -4.91 -4.12
C PHE A 103 9.97 -6.18 -4.73
N ALA A 104 10.12 -7.34 -4.11
CA ALA A 104 9.75 -8.60 -4.76
C ALA A 104 8.95 -9.47 -3.80
N GLU A 105 7.80 -8.93 -3.37
CA GLU A 105 6.97 -9.58 -2.37
C GLU A 105 5.61 -9.95 -2.92
N ARG A 106 5.14 -11.15 -2.57
CA ARG A 106 3.83 -11.65 -2.98
C ARG A 106 2.80 -11.40 -1.88
N VAL A 107 1.70 -10.76 -2.27
CA VAL A 107 0.46 -10.72 -1.49
C VAL A 107 -0.42 -11.89 -1.94
N PRO A 108 -0.85 -12.78 -1.02
CA PRO A 108 -1.71 -13.90 -1.39
C PRO A 108 -3.08 -13.43 -1.88
N SER A 109 -3.71 -14.27 -2.69
CA SER A 109 -5.04 -14.04 -3.25
C SER A 109 -6.13 -14.09 -2.16
N GLY A 110 -7.33 -13.63 -2.51
CA GLY A 110 -8.52 -13.70 -1.66
C GLY A 110 -9.14 -15.10 -1.61
N TYR A 111 -8.32 -16.14 -1.68
CA TYR A 111 -8.74 -17.53 -1.67
C TYR A 111 -8.01 -18.31 -0.59
N ALA A 112 -8.73 -19.25 0.02
CA ALA A 112 -8.22 -20.27 0.91
C ALA A 112 -8.32 -21.64 0.24
N CYS A 113 -7.34 -22.50 0.48
CA CYS A 113 -7.46 -23.91 0.13
C CYS A 113 -8.38 -24.62 1.12
N LYS A 114 -9.40 -25.33 0.62
CA LYS A 114 -10.21 -26.23 1.45
C LYS A 114 -9.29 -27.27 2.10
N ALA A 115 -9.49 -27.52 3.39
CA ALA A 115 -8.97 -28.74 4.00
C ALA A 115 -9.51 -29.93 3.21
N THR A 116 -8.64 -30.89 2.89
CA THR A 116 -9.08 -32.13 2.25
C THR A 116 -10.12 -32.82 3.13
N PRO A 117 -11.14 -33.52 2.57
CA PRO A 117 -12.18 -34.17 3.35
C PRO A 117 -11.69 -35.18 4.40
N GLU A 118 -10.43 -35.61 4.29
CA GLU A 118 -9.78 -36.60 5.16
C GLU A 118 -9.03 -35.98 6.35
N ALA A 119 -8.98 -34.65 6.48
CA ALA A 119 -8.35 -34.00 7.63
C ALA A 119 -9.32 -33.89 8.82
N THR A 120 -9.22 -34.81 9.78
CA THR A 120 -10.06 -34.84 11.00
C THR A 120 -9.73 -33.78 12.06
N GLN A 121 -8.72 -32.92 11.82
CA GLN A 121 -8.41 -31.59 12.43
C GLN A 121 -7.02 -31.13 11.89
N PRO A 122 -6.46 -29.92 12.13
CA PRO A 122 -6.94 -28.62 12.65
C PRO A 122 -6.46 -27.42 11.77
N ALA A 123 -6.56 -26.18 12.26
CA ALA A 123 -6.01 -24.96 11.64
C ALA A 123 -4.55 -25.13 11.15
N LEU A 124 -4.34 -25.13 9.83
CA LEU A 124 -3.05 -25.06 9.15
C LEU A 124 -3.09 -23.85 8.20
N PRO A 125 -1.94 -23.19 7.93
CA PRO A 125 -1.91 -21.85 7.37
C PRO A 125 -2.74 -21.78 6.09
N VAL A 126 -3.63 -20.80 6.02
CA VAL A 126 -4.50 -20.57 4.87
C VAL A 126 -3.61 -20.21 3.67
N THR A 127 -3.11 -21.22 2.98
CA THR A 127 -2.45 -21.05 1.69
C THR A 127 -3.52 -20.89 0.62
N ASP A 128 -3.17 -20.14 -0.42
CA ASP A 128 -3.98 -19.92 -1.60
C ASP A 128 -3.48 -20.72 -2.82
N GLN A 129 -2.43 -21.52 -2.61
CA GLN A 129 -1.75 -22.35 -3.62
C GLN A 129 -2.33 -23.77 -3.66
N CYS A 130 -3.51 -23.92 -4.24
CA CYS A 130 -4.12 -25.22 -4.53
C CYS A 130 -4.80 -25.19 -5.89
N ALA A 131 -5.18 -26.39 -6.37
CA ALA A 131 -5.97 -26.54 -7.57
C ALA A 131 -7.25 -25.67 -7.51
N PRO A 132 -7.68 -25.05 -8.63
CA PRO A 132 -8.84 -24.16 -8.63
C PRO A 132 -10.11 -24.75 -8.01
N ALA A 133 -10.35 -26.06 -8.16
CA ALA A 133 -11.49 -26.77 -7.58
C ALA A 133 -11.51 -26.80 -6.03
N LEU A 134 -10.35 -26.60 -5.40
CA LEU A 134 -10.17 -26.58 -3.95
C LEU A 134 -10.12 -25.17 -3.37
N LYS A 135 -10.17 -24.12 -4.21
CA LYS A 135 -10.17 -22.73 -3.75
C LYS A 135 -11.55 -22.33 -3.23
N THR A 136 -11.58 -21.63 -2.11
CA THR A 136 -12.78 -21.02 -1.53
C THR A 136 -12.51 -19.54 -1.29
N PRO A 137 -13.43 -18.62 -1.65
CA PRO A 137 -13.26 -17.21 -1.33
C PRO A 137 -13.02 -16.97 0.17
N TYR A 138 -12.01 -16.17 0.50
CA TYR A 138 -11.58 -15.88 1.86
C TYR A 138 -11.00 -14.47 1.96
N ALA A 139 -11.50 -13.68 2.90
CA ALA A 139 -10.95 -12.36 3.21
C ALA A 139 -9.78 -12.49 4.18
N GLN A 140 -8.71 -11.74 3.97
CA GLN A 140 -7.55 -11.78 4.86
C GLN A 140 -6.81 -10.46 4.95
N THR A 141 -6.06 -10.30 6.04
CA THR A 141 -5.12 -9.20 6.25
C THR A 141 -3.74 -9.79 6.39
N VAL A 142 -2.79 -9.31 5.58
CA VAL A 142 -1.45 -9.88 5.48
C VAL A 142 -0.41 -8.79 5.70
N ASP A 143 0.54 -9.06 6.58
CA ASP A 143 1.78 -8.30 6.67
C ASP A 143 2.76 -8.86 5.65
N VAL A 144 3.08 -8.06 4.64
CA VAL A 144 3.81 -8.50 3.44
C VAL A 144 5.30 -8.46 3.70
N ALA A 145 5.84 -7.26 3.96
CA ALA A 145 7.22 -7.07 4.35
C ALA A 145 7.43 -5.70 4.99
N SER A 146 8.56 -5.54 5.67
CA SER A 146 9.07 -4.24 6.05
C SER A 146 9.59 -3.52 4.82
N LEU A 147 9.08 -2.31 4.57
CA LEU A 147 9.60 -1.46 3.53
C LEU A 147 10.99 -0.93 3.94
N PRO A 148 11.87 -0.73 2.97
CA PRO A 148 13.17 -0.13 3.20
C PRO A 148 13.02 1.25 3.85
N VAL A 149 13.94 1.57 4.77
CA VAL A 149 14.01 2.89 5.41
C VAL A 149 14.25 3.93 4.32
N ILE A 150 13.62 5.10 4.42
CA ILE A 150 13.99 6.24 3.58
C ILE A 150 15.45 6.60 3.90
N ASP A 151 16.31 6.49 2.90
CA ASP A 151 17.75 6.66 3.11
C ASP A 151 18.12 8.09 3.54
N ALA A 152 19.35 8.22 4.07
CA ALA A 152 19.86 9.50 4.54
C ALA A 152 19.98 10.54 3.41
N THR A 153 20.15 10.11 2.16
CA THR A 153 20.26 11.00 0.99
C THR A 153 18.92 11.66 0.67
N THR A 154 17.85 10.87 0.60
CA THR A 154 16.48 11.35 0.38
C THR A 154 16.06 12.26 1.53
N THR A 155 16.42 11.89 2.75
CA THR A 155 16.24 12.69 3.96
C THR A 155 16.90 14.07 3.84
N GLN A 156 18.15 14.13 3.38
CA GLN A 156 18.88 15.39 3.20
C GLN A 156 18.26 16.26 2.09
N GLN A 157 17.80 15.65 1.00
CA GLN A 157 17.14 16.40 -0.09
C GLN A 157 15.82 17.03 0.38
N VAL A 158 15.01 16.29 1.12
CA VAL A 158 13.79 16.81 1.76
C VAL A 158 14.13 17.96 2.69
N ALA A 159 15.20 17.81 3.47
CA ALA A 159 15.68 18.84 4.37
C ALA A 159 16.08 20.14 3.65
N ASP A 160 16.84 20.02 2.56
CA ASP A 160 17.28 21.17 1.78
C ASP A 160 16.11 21.86 1.07
N ASP A 161 15.15 21.11 0.54
CA ASP A 161 13.94 21.66 -0.09
C ASP A 161 13.01 22.32 0.92
N PHE A 162 12.88 21.74 2.10
CA PHE A 162 12.15 22.34 3.21
C PHE A 162 12.79 23.67 3.61
N ALA A 163 14.10 23.67 3.86
CA ALA A 163 14.89 24.85 4.24
C ALA A 163 14.74 26.02 3.27
N ARG A 164 14.68 25.71 1.97
CA ARG A 164 14.46 26.70 0.91
C ARG A 164 13.06 27.30 0.91
N ARG A 165 12.05 26.52 1.30
CA ARG A 165 10.63 26.92 1.23
C ARG A 165 10.11 27.55 2.52
N TYR A 166 10.64 27.16 3.67
CA TYR A 166 10.18 27.60 4.99
C TYR A 166 11.31 28.29 5.76
N THR A 167 11.51 29.56 5.43
CA THR A 167 12.51 30.43 6.07
C THR A 167 12.02 31.06 7.39
N ASP A 168 10.77 30.83 7.73
CA ASP A 168 9.95 31.40 8.80
C ASP A 168 9.35 30.26 9.63
N ALA A 169 10.21 29.57 10.38
CA ALA A 169 9.92 28.37 11.15
C ALA A 169 8.99 28.57 12.38
N THR A 170 7.89 29.30 12.24
CA THR A 170 6.82 29.35 13.25
C THR A 170 5.79 28.24 13.06
N SER A 171 5.72 27.60 11.90
CA SER A 171 4.87 26.42 11.64
C SER A 171 5.59 25.40 10.75
N CYS A 172 5.68 24.15 11.19
CA CYS A 172 6.00 23.05 10.27
C CYS A 172 4.77 22.77 9.40
N PRO A 173 4.91 22.57 8.08
CA PRO A 173 3.88 21.90 7.31
C PRO A 173 3.69 20.47 7.84
N ASP A 174 2.46 19.96 7.78
CA ASP A 174 2.25 18.52 7.97
C ASP A 174 2.72 17.78 6.72
N LEU A 175 3.86 17.09 6.76
CA LEU A 175 4.25 16.18 5.70
C LEU A 175 3.62 14.80 5.90
N SER A 176 3.55 14.06 4.81
CA SER A 176 3.06 12.69 4.76
C SER A 176 3.79 11.94 3.66
N LEU A 177 3.88 10.62 3.81
CA LEU A 177 4.36 9.77 2.73
C LEU A 177 3.19 9.37 1.85
N ARG A 178 3.37 9.53 0.56
CA ARG A 178 2.57 8.86 -0.45
C ARG A 178 3.38 7.72 -1.04
N VAL A 179 2.84 6.52 -0.92
CA VAL A 179 3.47 5.29 -1.42
C VAL A 179 2.61 4.70 -2.52
N ARG A 180 3.24 4.28 -3.62
CA ARG A 180 2.59 3.58 -4.72
C ARG A 180 3.30 2.25 -4.93
N LEU A 181 2.53 1.19 -5.03
CA LEU A 181 3.03 -0.17 -5.22
C LEU A 181 2.68 -0.62 -6.63
N PHE A 182 3.68 -1.06 -7.38
CA PHE A 182 3.53 -1.56 -8.75
C PHE A 182 3.81 -3.05 -8.79
N GLY A 183 3.19 -3.75 -9.72
CA GLY A 183 3.33 -5.19 -9.78
C GLY A 183 2.45 -5.84 -10.83
N PHE A 184 2.31 -7.15 -10.66
CA PHE A 184 1.52 -8.02 -11.52
C PHE A 184 0.60 -8.89 -10.68
N ASP A 185 -0.57 -9.24 -11.21
CA ASP A 185 -1.40 -10.26 -10.59
C ASP A 185 -0.86 -11.67 -10.82
N ASP A 186 -1.44 -12.68 -10.16
CA ASP A 186 -1.06 -14.09 -10.33
C ASP A 186 -1.21 -14.60 -11.79
N LEU A 187 -1.91 -13.86 -12.67
CA LEU A 187 -2.02 -14.15 -14.11
C LEU A 187 -0.96 -13.39 -14.94
N ASN A 188 0.01 -12.78 -14.27
CA ASN A 188 1.10 -11.99 -14.83
C ASN A 188 0.63 -10.76 -15.62
N ARG A 189 -0.48 -10.16 -15.21
CA ARG A 189 -1.01 -8.91 -15.81
C ARG A 189 -0.64 -7.74 -14.92
N PRO A 190 -0.20 -6.60 -15.47
CA PRO A 190 0.11 -5.43 -14.67
C PRO A 190 -1.14 -4.96 -13.92
N ILE A 191 -0.97 -4.63 -12.64
CA ILE A 191 -2.06 -4.10 -11.82
C ILE A 191 -2.07 -2.57 -11.88
N GLU A 192 -3.23 -1.98 -11.62
CA GLU A 192 -3.28 -0.57 -11.25
C GLU A 192 -2.51 -0.39 -9.93
N PRO A 193 -1.67 0.66 -9.80
CA PRO A 193 -0.85 0.81 -8.61
C PRO A 193 -1.69 0.92 -7.34
N LEU A 194 -1.36 0.12 -6.33
CA LEU A 194 -1.99 0.30 -5.01
C LEU A 194 -1.41 1.56 -4.36
N VAL A 195 -2.29 2.50 -4.04
CA VAL A 195 -1.89 3.81 -3.49
C VAL A 195 -2.18 3.86 -1.99
N ILE A 196 -1.16 4.22 -1.21
CA ILE A 196 -1.28 4.60 0.20
C ILE A 196 -1.16 6.12 0.24
N PRO A 197 -2.29 6.85 0.37
CA PRO A 197 -2.33 8.28 0.06
C PRO A 197 -1.62 9.16 1.09
N ARG A 198 -1.64 8.77 2.37
CA ARG A 198 -1.00 9.47 3.49
C ARG A 198 -0.61 8.49 4.59
N ALA A 199 0.65 8.08 4.63
CA ALA A 199 1.21 7.51 5.85
C ALA A 199 1.77 8.65 6.71
N ALA A 200 1.45 8.63 8.01
CA ALA A 200 1.77 9.71 8.93
C ALA A 200 3.29 9.91 9.06
N VAL A 201 3.71 11.17 8.96
CA VAL A 201 5.04 11.65 9.33
C VAL A 201 4.85 12.55 10.54
N SER A 202 5.66 12.34 11.57
CA SER A 202 5.70 13.20 12.75
C SER A 202 6.77 14.27 12.53
N GLU A 203 6.43 15.53 12.75
CA GLU A 203 7.37 16.63 12.58
C GLU A 203 7.47 17.49 13.83
N THR A 204 8.71 17.92 14.08
CA THR A 204 9.03 18.87 15.15
C THR A 204 9.97 19.92 14.58
N CYS A 205 9.57 21.19 14.66
CA CYS A 205 10.44 22.32 14.32
C CYS A 205 10.84 23.01 15.61
N ASN A 206 12.15 23.15 15.78
CA ASN A 206 12.78 23.91 16.85
C ASN A 206 13.38 25.18 16.23
N THR A 207 13.05 26.33 16.80
CA THR A 207 13.73 27.58 16.47
C THR A 207 14.69 27.92 17.61
N VAL A 208 15.96 28.16 17.28
CA VAL A 208 16.99 28.56 18.24
C VAL A 208 17.45 29.97 17.87
N GLN A 209 17.29 30.91 18.80
CA GLN A 209 17.89 32.25 18.69
C GLN A 209 19.29 32.21 19.29
N GLU A 210 20.29 32.69 18.54
CA GLU A 210 21.68 32.86 18.99
C GLU A 210 22.07 34.34 18.96
#